data_AF-A0A2D5TRL8-F1
#
_entry.id   AF-A0A2D5TRL8-F1
#
_cell.length_a   1.000
_cell.length_b   1.000
_cell.length_c   1.000
_cell.angle_alpha   90.00
_cell.angle_beta   90.00
_cell.angle_gamma   90.00
#
_symmetry.space_group_name_H-M   'P 1'
#
loop_
_entity.id
_entity.type
_entity.pdbx_description
1 polymer ?
#
loop_
_entity_poly.entity_id
_entity_poly.type
_entity_poly.pdbx_seq_one_letter_code
_entity_poly.pdbx_strand_id
1 'polypeptide(L)' 'ECGFSKVETMPTNACQWYYECESCKALLKPLKGDCCVYCSYGTVKCPPIQKGTTCCSKNEL' A
#
# COMPACT_ATOMS: atom_id res chain seq x y z
N GLU A 1 18.59 1.30 3.67
CA GLU A 1 17.21 0.78 3.52
C GLU A 1 17.25 -0.74 3.69
N CYS A 2 16.17 -1.39 4.16
CA CYS A 2 16.19 -2.81 4.55
C CYS A 2 16.50 -3.77 3.39
N GLY A 3 16.10 -3.45 2.15
CA GLY A 3 16.29 -4.30 0.97
C GLY A 3 15.43 -5.59 0.94
N PHE A 4 14.60 -5.83 1.95
CA PHE A 4 13.70 -6.98 2.02
C PHE A 4 12.54 -6.83 1.02
N SER A 5 12.27 -7.90 0.28
CA SER A 5 11.13 -8.02 -0.62
C SER A 5 10.46 -9.38 -0.45
N LYS A 6 9.13 -9.41 -0.53
CA LYS A 6 8.37 -10.66 -0.57
C LYS A 6 7.17 -10.52 -1.49
N VAL A 7 6.63 -11.66 -1.92
CA VAL A 7 5.34 -11.72 -2.59
C VAL A 7 4.26 -11.77 -1.50
N GLU A 8 3.26 -10.90 -1.63
CA GLU A 8 2.15 -10.82 -0.70
C GLU A 8 0.85 -10.52 -1.45
N THR A 9 -0.24 -11.10 -0.97
CA THR A 9 -1.58 -10.82 -1.52
C THR A 9 -2.06 -9.49 -0.98
N MET A 10 -2.06 -8.48 -1.85
CA MET A 10 -2.58 -7.17 -1.50
C MET A 10 -4.09 -7.25 -1.18
N PRO A 11 -4.54 -6.76 -0.01
CA PRO A 11 -5.95 -6.76 0.34
C PRO A 11 -6.74 -5.87 -0.62
N THR A 12 -7.88 -6.37 -1.08
CA THR A 12 -8.75 -5.66 -2.05
C THR A 12 -9.93 -4.95 -1.39
N ASN A 13 -10.14 -5.17 -0.09
CA ASN A 13 -11.27 -4.66 0.68
C ASN A 13 -10.96 -3.35 1.43
N ALA A 14 -9.70 -2.96 1.57
CA ALA A 14 -9.31 -1.75 2.27
C ALA A 14 -7.98 -1.19 1.79
N CYS A 15 -7.78 0.11 1.99
CA CYS A 15 -6.48 0.75 1.80
C CYS A 15 -5.54 0.46 2.97
N GLN A 16 -4.38 -0.11 2.68
CA GLN A 16 -3.34 -0.31 3.69
C GLN A 16 -2.40 0.90 3.76
N TRP A 17 -2.65 1.78 4.73
CA TRP A 17 -1.81 2.96 4.95
C TRP A 17 -0.54 2.63 5.74
N TYR A 18 -0.60 1.64 6.61
CA TYR A 18 0.52 1.23 7.44
C TYR A 18 0.89 -0.21 7.16
N TYR A 19 2.19 -0.47 7.13
CA TYR A 19 2.73 -1.80 6.95
C TYR A 19 3.94 -1.98 7.84
N GLU A 20 3.93 -2.99 8.70
CA GLU A 20 5.11 -3.37 9.44
C GLU A 20 5.97 -4.29 8.58
N CYS A 21 7.20 -3.87 8.28
CA CYS A 21 8.14 -4.72 7.58
C CYS A 21 8.45 -5.96 8.43
N GLU A 22 8.21 -7.15 7.90
CA GLU A 22 8.43 -8.38 8.66
C GLU A 22 9.91 -8.62 9.01
N SER A 23 10.83 -8.11 8.20
CA SER A 23 12.28 -8.27 8.37
C SER A 23 12.88 -7.29 9.39
N CYS A 24 12.66 -5.98 9.23
CA CYS A 24 13.27 -4.97 10.10
C CYS A 24 12.30 -4.33 11.11
N LYS A 25 11.03 -4.74 11.12
CA LYS A 25 9.97 -4.21 11.99
C LYS A 25 9.71 -2.71 11.85
N ALA A 26 10.19 -2.09 10.77
CA ALA A 26 9.90 -0.69 10.48
C ALA A 26 8.44 -0.52 10.07
N LEU A 27 7.78 0.48 10.63
CA LEU A 27 6.43 0.86 10.24
C LEU A 27 6.48 1.77 9.00
N LEU A 28 6.23 1.18 7.84
CA LEU A 28 6.20 1.88 6.56
C LEU A 28 4.90 2.67 6.41
N LYS A 29 5.03 3.85 5.79
CA LYS A 29 3.93 4.75 5.41
C LYS A 29 4.08 5.11 3.93
N PRO A 30 3.00 5.50 3.23
CA PRO A 30 3.10 5.85 1.83
C PRO A 30 4.03 7.05 1.64
N LEU A 31 4.76 7.05 0.54
CA LEU A 31 5.55 8.19 0.11
C LEU A 31 4.63 9.35 -0.28
N LYS A 32 5.18 10.57 -0.23
CA LYS A 32 4.42 11.77 -0.55
C LYS A 32 3.87 11.68 -1.99
N GLY A 33 2.55 11.73 -2.13
CA GLY A 33 1.85 11.65 -3.42
C GLY A 33 1.26 10.27 -3.73
N ASP A 34 1.62 9.24 -2.98
CA ASP A 34 1.01 7.91 -3.09
C ASP A 34 -0.14 7.71 -2.10
N CYS A 35 -1.08 6.84 -2.46
CA CYS A 35 -2.28 6.61 -1.67
C CYS A 35 -2.18 5.50 -0.61
N CYS A 36 -1.23 4.56 -0.74
CA CYS A 36 -1.07 3.43 0.17
C CYS A 36 0.35 2.84 0.08
N VAL A 37 0.72 1.99 1.03
CA VAL A 37 2.07 1.37 1.08
C VAL A 37 2.40 0.59 -0.18
N TYR A 38 1.42 -0.08 -0.80
CA TYR A 38 1.62 -0.84 -2.03
C TYR A 38 1.85 0.06 -3.25
N CYS A 39 1.30 1.27 -3.26
CA CYS A 39 1.59 2.21 -4.34
C CYS A 39 3.01 2.77 -4.28
N SER A 40 3.57 2.85 -3.08
CA SER A 40 4.92 3.35 -2.82
C SER A 40 6.01 2.30 -2.92
N TYR A 41 5.77 1.11 -2.36
CA TYR A 41 6.79 0.06 -2.22
C TYR A 41 6.48 -1.20 -3.02
N GLY A 42 5.26 -1.33 -3.55
CA GLY A 42 4.85 -2.47 -4.35
C GLY A 42 5.20 -2.32 -5.83
N THR A 43 5.31 -3.45 -6.52
CA THR A 43 5.52 -3.49 -7.98
C THR A 43 4.23 -3.27 -8.77
N VAL A 44 3.07 -3.46 -8.12
CA VAL A 44 1.74 -3.40 -8.71
C VAL A 44 0.92 -2.34 -7.97
N LYS A 45 0.31 -1.41 -8.72
CA LYS A 45 -0.56 -0.38 -8.15
C LYS A 45 -1.82 -0.98 -7.53
N CYS A 46 -2.39 -0.28 -6.55
CA CYS A 46 -3.52 -0.79 -5.77
C CYS A 46 -4.78 -1.03 -6.63
N PRO A 47 -5.70 -1.91 -6.18
CA PRO A 47 -6.85 -2.32 -6.98
C PRO A 47 -7.75 -1.17 -7.44
N PRO A 48 -8.01 -0.11 -6.63
CA PRO A 48 -8.74 1.07 -7.10
C PRO A 48 -8.10 1.74 -8.33
N ILE A 49 -6.79 1.97 -8.31
CA ILE A 49 -6.07 2.60 -9.44
C ILE A 49 -6.16 1.71 -10.69
N GLN A 50 -6.02 0.39 -10.53
CA GLN A 50 -6.18 -0.56 -11.65
C GLN A 50 -7.59 -0.54 -12.25
N LYS A 51 -8.61 -0.30 -11.42
CA LYS A 51 -10.02 -0.16 -11.84
C LYS A 51 -10.36 1.23 -12.37
N GLY A 52 -9.40 2.15 -12.40
CA GLY A 52 -9.62 3.54 -12.82
C GLY A 52 -10.39 4.39 -11.80
N THR A 53 -10.48 3.95 -10.54
CA THR A 53 -11.11 4.71 -9.45
C THR A 53 -10.07 5.36 -8.56
N THR A 54 -10.49 6.34 -7.76
CA THR A 54 -9.63 6.98 -6.77
C THR A 54 -9.29 6.02 -5.63
N CYS A 55 -8.00 5.92 -5.32
CA CYS A 55 -7.51 5.13 -4.20
C CYS A 55 -7.83 5.83 -2.87
N CYS A 56 -8.33 5.06 -1.90
CA CYS A 56 -8.69 5.53 -0.57
C CYS A 56 -9.68 6.71 -0.60
N SER A 57 -10.70 6.61 -1.46
CA SER A 57 -11.88 7.45 -1.35
C SER A 57 -12.38 7.35 0.08
N LYS A 58 -12.43 8.49 0.79
CA LYS A 58 -13.07 8.59 2.10
C LYS A 58 -14.54 8.18 1.93
N ASN A 59 -14.85 6.89 2.11
CA ASN A 59 -16.19 6.49 2.47
C ASN A 59 -16.30 6.68 3.99
N GLU A 60 -16.46 7.93 4.39
CA GLU A 60 -17.31 8.24 5.54
C GLU A 60 -18.74 8.27 4.99
N LEU A 61 -19.49 7.22 5.31
CA LEU A 61 -20.94 7.29 5.50
C LEU A 61 -21.34 6.25 6.54
#